data_AF-A0A7X6WY01-F1
#
_entry.id   AF-A0A7X6WY01-F1
#
_cell.length_a   1.000
_cell.length_b   1.000
_cell.length_c   1.000
_cell.angle_alpha   90.00
_cell.angle_beta   90.00
_cell.angle_gamma   90.00
#
_symmetry.space_group_name_H-M   'P 1'
#
loop_
_entity.id
_entity.type
_entity.pdbx_description
1 polymer ?
#
loop_
_entity_poly.entity_id
_entity_poly.type
_entity_poly.pdbx_seq_one_letter_code
_entity_poly.pdbx_strand_id
1 'polypeptide(L)'
;GYAPIFTCANCFEVKMCKNCDISMSYHRSDHQLVCHMCGVIEYLPTQCDHCGHQKFNHSGFGTQKVEDELHKLIPQAKIVRMDSDQVSKKGSHERLLNEFELSGDILLGTQMIAKGLDFHRVTLVAVLNADAMLARSSYRAIEDTFNLINQVSGRGGRGDLASELIVQSFDAKHYAIVLACENEYIRFFNLEMKYRHLANYPPYSYMIKIIISAKNMEVLEEKTALLYQNLKDLSFDVIGPSDLIKINLFERKQIILRGKNLERMIDEYTQVQNELLSKLHNVNVLVDVNPMEIE
;
A
#
# COMPACT_ATOMS: atom_id res chain seq x y z
N GLY A 1 -2.32 5.04 -1.72
CA GLY A 1 -2.11 6.34 -2.38
C GLY A 1 -1.16 7.14 -1.53
N TYR A 2 -0.26 7.93 -2.13
CA TYR A 2 0.56 8.85 -1.36
C TYR A 2 -0.33 9.97 -0.85
N ALA A 3 -0.59 9.97 0.46
CA ALA A 3 -1.42 10.99 1.07
C ALA A 3 -0.65 12.33 1.09
N PRO A 4 -1.34 13.48 0.96
CA PRO A 4 -0.69 14.79 0.92
C PRO A 4 0.10 15.05 2.19
N ILE A 5 1.41 15.21 2.06
CA ILE A 5 2.27 15.53 3.20
C ILE A 5 2.07 17.02 3.52
N PHE A 6 1.73 17.31 4.77
CA PHE A 6 1.61 18.68 5.27
C PHE A 6 2.96 19.17 5.78
N THR A 7 3.51 20.21 5.15
CA THR A 7 4.86 20.74 5.45
C THR A 7 4.88 22.25 5.61
N CYS A 8 5.84 22.78 6.37
CA CYS A 8 6.06 24.23 6.44
C CYS A 8 6.57 24.77 5.09
N ALA A 9 6.00 25.90 4.61
CA ALA A 9 6.43 26.50 3.34
C ALA A 9 7.82 27.16 3.38
N ASN A 10 8.36 27.40 4.58
CA ASN A 10 9.67 28.04 4.77
C ASN A 10 10.77 27.04 5.12
N CYS A 11 10.57 26.23 6.17
CA CYS A 11 11.61 25.30 6.65
C CYS A 11 11.36 23.84 6.26
N PHE A 12 10.29 23.54 5.51
CA PHE A 12 9.93 22.19 5.05
C PHE A 12 9.67 21.16 6.16
N GLU A 13 9.54 21.60 7.41
CA GLU A 13 9.21 20.73 8.53
C GLU A 13 7.89 19.99 8.27
N VAL A 14 7.92 18.66 8.42
CA VAL A 14 6.78 17.79 8.17
C VAL A 14 5.94 17.67 9.45
N LYS A 15 4.62 17.79 9.35
CA LYS A 15 3.76 17.52 10.50
C LYS A 15 3.62 16.01 10.70
N MET A 16 4.23 15.50 11.75
CA MET A 16 4.22 14.08 12.12
C MET A 16 3.11 13.76 13.12
N CYS A 17 2.52 12.56 13.00
CA CYS A 17 1.60 12.01 13.97
C CYS A 17 2.36 11.61 15.23
N LYS A 18 2.01 12.19 16.38
CA LYS A 18 2.64 11.86 17.68
C LYS A 18 2.46 10.40 18.11
N ASN A 19 1.45 9.72 17.56
CA ASN A 19 1.14 8.34 17.91
C ASN A 19 1.85 7.32 17.01
N CYS A 20 2.25 7.69 15.79
CA CYS A 20 2.73 6.73 14.79
C CYS A 20 4.08 7.13 14.18
N ASP A 21 4.59 8.33 14.45
CA ASP A 21 5.81 8.89 13.85
C ASP A 21 5.82 8.81 12.32
N ILE A 22 4.65 9.02 11.71
CA ILE A 22 4.49 9.14 10.26
C ILE A 22 3.91 10.50 9.91
N SER A 23 4.08 10.92 8.65
CA SER A 23 3.48 12.17 8.15
C SER A 23 1.95 12.16 8.26
N MET A 24 1.40 13.23 8.82
CA MET A 24 -0.03 13.50 8.81
C MET A 24 -0.49 13.89 7.40
N SER A 25 -1.69 13.46 7.03
CA SER A 25 -2.30 13.72 5.74
C SER A 25 -3.27 14.89 5.82
N TYR A 26 -3.18 15.85 4.90
CA TYR A 26 -4.14 16.96 4.86
C TYR A 26 -5.42 16.60 4.11
N HIS A 27 -6.57 16.69 4.77
CA HIS A 27 -7.90 16.50 4.21
C HIS A 27 -8.55 17.86 3.94
N ARG A 28 -8.62 18.26 2.66
CA ARG A 28 -9.08 19.58 2.24
C ARG A 28 -10.58 19.82 2.49
N SER A 29 -11.42 18.79 2.36
CA SER A 29 -12.87 18.86 2.57
C SER A 29 -13.23 19.33 3.98
N ASP A 30 -12.54 18.77 4.96
CA ASP A 30 -12.84 18.94 6.38
C ASP A 30 -11.83 19.88 7.08
N HIS A 31 -10.89 20.43 6.30
CA HIS A 31 -9.86 21.36 6.76
C HIS A 31 -9.07 20.84 7.99
N GLN A 32 -8.67 19.57 7.94
CA GLN A 32 -8.08 18.86 9.07
C GLN A 32 -6.88 17.99 8.65
N LEU A 33 -6.03 17.65 9.62
CA LEU A 33 -4.94 16.70 9.46
C LEU A 33 -5.39 15.34 10.01
N VAL A 34 -5.18 14.28 9.23
CA VAL A 34 -5.58 12.91 9.60
C VAL A 34 -4.39 11.97 9.53
N CYS A 35 -4.18 11.17 10.57
CA CYS A 35 -3.31 10.01 10.50
C CYS A 35 -4.11 8.80 10.00
N HIS A 36 -3.82 8.30 8.81
CA HIS A 36 -4.54 7.13 8.29
C HIS A 36 -4.18 5.80 8.98
N MET A 37 -3.10 5.77 9.77
CA MET A 37 -2.69 4.55 10.48
C MET A 37 -3.39 4.38 11.84
N CYS A 38 -3.58 5.46 12.61
CA CYS A 38 -4.28 5.40 13.91
C CYS A 38 -5.63 6.12 13.95
N GLY A 39 -5.99 6.86 12.90
CA GLY A 39 -7.25 7.60 12.81
C GLY A 39 -7.28 8.91 13.60
N VAL A 40 -6.19 9.35 14.24
CA VAL A 40 -6.18 10.63 14.98
C VAL A 40 -6.38 11.80 14.02
N ILE A 41 -7.18 12.77 14.45
CA ILE A 41 -7.50 13.99 13.71
C ILE A 41 -6.96 15.19 14.51
N GLU A 42 -6.25 16.09 13.83
CA GLU A 42 -5.74 17.34 14.39
C GLU A 42 -6.19 18.53 13.54
N TYR A 43 -6.36 19.70 14.17
CA TYR A 43 -6.59 20.96 13.46
C TYR A 43 -5.30 21.45 12.80
N LEU A 44 -5.46 22.23 11.73
CA LEU A 44 -4.32 22.89 11.08
C LEU A 44 -3.63 23.86 12.05
N PRO A 45 -2.29 23.80 12.18
CA PRO A 45 -1.56 24.77 12.97
C PRO A 45 -1.59 26.15 12.31
N THR A 46 -1.66 27.21 13.13
CA THR A 46 -1.60 28.60 12.64
C THR A 46 -0.17 29.06 12.36
N GLN A 47 0.83 28.40 12.95
CA GLN A 47 2.25 28.68 12.77
C GLN A 47 3.08 27.40 12.92
N CYS A 48 4.22 27.33 12.24
CA CYS A 48 5.12 26.19 12.31
C CYS A 48 5.79 26.11 13.68
N ASP A 49 5.71 24.93 14.32
CA ASP A 49 6.32 24.67 15.63
C ASP A 49 7.86 24.83 15.62
N HIS A 50 8.51 24.69 14.45
CA HIS A 50 9.96 24.78 14.29
C HIS A 50 10.47 26.20 13.97
N CYS A 51 9.81 26.94 13.07
CA CYS A 51 10.30 28.25 12.60
C CYS A 51 9.30 29.42 12.74
N GLY A 52 8.11 29.18 13.28
CA GLY A 52 7.07 30.20 13.46
C GLY A 52 6.40 30.71 12.17
N HIS A 53 6.78 30.21 11.00
CA HIS A 53 6.18 30.63 9.73
C HIS A 53 4.72 30.20 9.63
N GLN A 54 3.85 31.05 9.05
CA GLN A 54 2.39 30.86 9.04
C GLN A 54 1.86 30.21 7.75
N LYS A 55 2.71 30.01 6.74
CA LYS A 55 2.33 29.33 5.49
C LYS A 55 2.79 27.89 5.49
N PHE A 56 1.91 27.03 5.00
CA PHE A 56 2.15 25.59 4.88
C PHE A 56 1.86 25.12 3.46
N ASN A 57 2.71 24.22 2.99
CA ASN A 57 2.49 23.47 1.77
C ASN A 57 1.71 22.20 2.11
N HIS A 58 0.80 21.85 1.21
CA HIS A 58 0.06 20.61 1.25
C HIS A 58 0.19 19.98 -0.13
N SER A 59 1.28 19.25 -0.34
CA SER A 59 1.57 18.63 -1.62
C SER A 59 1.03 17.20 -1.62
N GLY A 60 -0.13 17.02 -2.25
CA GLY A 60 -0.64 15.70 -2.64
C GLY A 60 0.09 15.20 -3.88
N PHE A 61 0.76 14.05 -3.79
CA PHE A 61 1.10 13.26 -4.96
C PHE A 61 0.00 12.21 -5.11
N GLY A 62 -0.98 12.46 -5.96
CA GLY A 62 -2.12 11.54 -6.11
C GLY A 62 -3.19 12.07 -7.05
N THR A 63 -4.38 11.51 -6.93
CA THR A 63 -5.56 11.81 -7.76
C THR A 63 -5.94 13.29 -7.70
N GLN A 64 -5.84 13.96 -6.56
CA GLN A 64 -6.18 15.39 -6.43
C GLN A 64 -5.28 16.31 -7.26
N LYS A 65 -3.96 16.07 -7.26
CA LYS A 65 -3.03 16.87 -8.08
C LYS A 65 -3.26 16.63 -9.57
N VAL A 66 -3.58 15.39 -9.94
CA VAL A 66 -3.94 15.06 -11.32
C VAL A 66 -5.24 15.75 -11.71
N GLU A 67 -6.25 15.81 -10.84
CA GLU A 67 -7.50 16.56 -11.05
C GLU A 67 -7.24 18.05 -11.25
N ASP A 68 -6.43 18.68 -10.39
CA ASP A 68 -6.08 20.10 -10.49
C ASP A 68 -5.36 20.43 -11.81
N GLU A 69 -4.44 19.57 -12.26
CA GLU A 69 -3.75 19.76 -13.55
C GLU A 69 -4.68 19.50 -14.75
N LEU A 70 -5.56 18.49 -14.67
CA LEU A 70 -6.55 18.22 -15.70
C LEU A 70 -7.52 19.39 -15.87
N HIS A 71 -7.96 20.02 -14.78
CA HIS A 71 -8.81 21.22 -14.86
C HIS A 71 -8.11 22.42 -15.51
N LYS A 72 -6.78 22.52 -15.44
CA LYS A 72 -6.01 23.56 -16.14
C LYS A 72 -5.87 23.25 -17.62
N LEU A 73 -5.60 21.99 -17.96
CA LEU A 73 -5.31 21.54 -19.32
C LEU A 73 -6.57 21.34 -20.17
N ILE A 74 -7.65 20.85 -19.54
CA ILE A 74 -8.92 20.55 -20.21
C ILE A 74 -10.09 21.09 -19.35
N PRO A 75 -10.24 22.43 -19.24
CA PRO A 75 -11.20 23.05 -18.33
C PRO A 75 -12.66 22.65 -18.53
N GLN A 76 -13.01 22.22 -19.74
CA GLN A 76 -14.35 21.79 -20.14
C GLN A 76 -14.68 20.33 -19.80
N ALA A 77 -13.68 19.52 -19.45
CA ALA A 77 -13.90 18.09 -19.18
C ALA A 77 -14.64 17.88 -17.85
N LYS A 78 -15.65 17.01 -17.88
CA LYS A 78 -16.32 16.52 -16.67
C LYS A 78 -15.49 15.40 -16.05
N ILE A 79 -14.74 15.76 -15.02
CA ILE A 79 -13.89 14.84 -14.26
C ILE A 79 -14.70 14.26 -13.10
N VAL A 80 -14.75 12.94 -13.02
CA VAL A 80 -15.30 12.21 -11.88
C VAL A 80 -14.13 11.61 -11.11
N ARG A 81 -13.86 12.10 -9.90
CA ARG A 81 -12.81 11.54 -9.02
C ARG A 81 -13.37 10.45 -8.10
N MET A 82 -12.72 9.30 -8.09
CA MET A 82 -13.05 8.14 -7.25
C MET A 82 -11.83 7.65 -6.48
N ASP A 83 -11.74 8.05 -5.21
CA ASP A 83 -10.75 7.55 -4.27
C ASP A 83 -11.37 7.18 -2.92
N SER A 84 -10.56 6.59 -2.05
CA SER A 84 -10.99 6.09 -0.74
C SER A 84 -11.71 7.13 0.10
N ASP A 85 -11.35 8.40 -0.05
CA ASP A 85 -11.94 9.49 0.73
C ASP A 85 -13.38 9.80 0.27
N GLN A 86 -13.62 9.76 -1.05
CA GLN A 86 -14.95 9.96 -1.65
C GLN A 86 -15.89 8.76 -1.47
N VAL A 87 -15.34 7.54 -1.39
CA VAL A 87 -16.12 6.28 -1.35
C VAL A 87 -16.55 5.89 0.08
N SER A 88 -16.26 6.71 1.09
CA SER A 88 -16.52 6.45 2.51
C SER A 88 -18.00 6.23 2.88
N LYS A 89 -18.96 6.64 2.03
CA LYS A 89 -20.40 6.47 2.26
C LYS A 89 -20.98 5.30 1.47
N LYS A 90 -21.85 4.49 2.09
CA LYS A 90 -22.56 3.39 1.42
C LYS A 90 -23.31 3.91 0.18
N GLY A 91 -23.09 3.30 -0.99
CA GLY A 91 -23.71 3.69 -2.26
C GLY A 91 -23.01 4.81 -3.05
N SER A 92 -21.96 5.44 -2.50
CA SER A 92 -21.18 6.47 -3.20
C SER A 92 -20.48 5.92 -4.45
N HIS A 93 -20.01 4.68 -4.40
CA HIS A 93 -19.33 4.00 -5.50
C HIS A 93 -20.21 3.90 -6.75
N GLU A 94 -21.39 3.27 -6.64
CA GLU A 94 -22.35 3.13 -7.75
C GLU A 94 -22.80 4.49 -8.29
N ARG A 95 -23.02 5.48 -7.40
CA ARG A 95 -23.42 6.82 -7.82
C ARG A 95 -22.39 7.49 -8.73
N LEU A 96 -21.11 7.47 -8.34
CA LEU A 96 -20.01 8.07 -9.12
C LEU A 96 -19.82 7.36 -10.47
N LEU A 97 -20.02 6.05 -10.50
CA LEU A 97 -19.95 5.28 -11.74
C LEU A 97 -21.08 5.62 -12.70
N ASN A 98 -22.31 5.68 -12.20
CA ASN A 98 -23.46 6.09 -13.00
C ASN A 98 -23.28 7.53 -13.51
N GLU A 99 -22.74 8.43 -12.69
CA GLU A 99 -22.41 9.80 -13.08
C GLU A 99 -21.40 9.84 -14.24
N PHE A 100 -20.34 9.04 -14.14
CA PHE A 100 -19.34 8.91 -15.20
C PHE A 100 -19.93 8.32 -16.49
N GLU A 101 -20.69 7.23 -16.38
CA GLU A 101 -21.27 6.56 -17.55
C GLU A 101 -22.25 7.45 -18.31
N LEU A 102 -23.08 8.21 -17.58
CA LEU A 102 -24.06 9.12 -18.15
C LEU A 102 -23.42 10.34 -18.81
N SER A 103 -22.43 10.97 -18.18
CA SER A 103 -21.95 12.28 -18.65
C SER A 103 -20.50 12.63 -18.34
N GLY A 104 -19.73 11.72 -17.73
CA GLY A 104 -18.32 11.94 -17.47
C GLY A 104 -17.46 11.83 -18.73
N ASP A 105 -16.38 12.61 -18.76
CA ASP A 105 -15.34 12.56 -19.78
C ASP A 105 -14.09 11.85 -19.27
N ILE A 106 -13.75 12.05 -17.98
CA ILE A 106 -12.56 11.48 -17.35
C ILE A 106 -12.94 10.87 -16.00
N LEU A 107 -12.65 9.58 -15.81
CA LEU A 107 -12.71 8.92 -14.51
C LEU A 107 -11.30 8.83 -13.93
N LEU A 108 -11.08 9.51 -12.80
CA LEU A 108 -9.78 9.59 -12.14
C LEU A 108 -9.83 8.93 -10.78
N GLY A 109 -8.87 8.08 -10.46
CA GLY A 109 -8.88 7.41 -9.17
C GLY A 109 -7.76 6.42 -8.96
N THR A 110 -7.90 5.63 -7.91
CA THR A 110 -6.92 4.60 -7.53
C THR A 110 -7.36 3.21 -8.03
N GLN A 111 -6.71 2.15 -7.55
CA GLN A 111 -7.02 0.76 -7.89
C GLN A 111 -8.51 0.38 -7.75
N MET A 112 -9.28 1.14 -6.96
CA MET A 112 -10.71 0.92 -6.78
C MET A 112 -11.52 1.02 -8.09
N ILE A 113 -11.09 1.85 -9.05
CA ILE A 113 -11.76 1.99 -10.36
C ILE A 113 -11.73 0.68 -11.15
N ALA A 114 -10.70 -0.14 -10.96
CA ALA A 114 -10.43 -1.29 -11.83
C ALA A 114 -11.33 -2.52 -11.56
N LYS A 115 -12.14 -2.50 -10.49
CA LYS A 115 -12.94 -3.64 -10.05
C LYS A 115 -14.35 -3.67 -10.68
N GLY A 116 -14.61 -4.70 -11.48
CA GLY A 116 -15.96 -5.25 -11.70
C GLY A 116 -16.89 -4.48 -12.64
N LEU A 117 -16.41 -3.55 -13.46
CA LEU A 117 -17.25 -2.65 -14.27
C LEU A 117 -16.70 -2.51 -15.68
N ASP A 118 -17.56 -2.51 -16.69
CA ASP A 118 -17.18 -2.37 -18.10
C ASP A 118 -17.72 -1.04 -18.64
N PHE A 119 -16.83 -0.17 -19.16
CA PHE A 119 -17.22 1.15 -19.66
C PHE A 119 -17.14 1.21 -21.20
N HIS A 120 -18.29 1.11 -21.85
CA HIS A 120 -18.39 1.06 -23.31
C HIS A 120 -17.84 2.32 -24.03
N ARG A 121 -17.86 3.48 -23.36
CA ARG A 121 -17.42 4.77 -23.91
C ARG A 121 -15.92 5.06 -23.69
N VAL A 122 -15.21 4.20 -22.96
CA VAL A 122 -13.80 4.45 -22.61
C VAL A 122 -12.88 3.96 -23.73
N THR A 123 -12.24 4.91 -24.40
CA THR A 123 -11.29 4.69 -25.50
C THR A 123 -9.84 4.96 -25.11
N LEU A 124 -9.58 5.44 -23.89
CA LEU A 124 -8.23 5.67 -23.38
C LEU A 124 -8.17 5.28 -21.91
N VAL A 125 -7.17 4.47 -21.58
CA VAL A 125 -6.82 4.10 -20.20
C VAL A 125 -5.39 4.57 -19.94
N ALA A 126 -5.20 5.33 -18.86
CA ALA A 126 -3.88 5.81 -18.46
C ALA A 126 -3.54 5.32 -17.05
N VAL A 127 -2.43 4.59 -16.91
CA VAL A 127 -1.83 4.23 -15.63
C VAL A 127 -0.69 5.20 -15.34
N LEU A 128 -0.89 6.05 -14.34
CA LEU A 128 0.13 7.01 -13.91
C LEU A 128 1.01 6.40 -12.82
N ASN A 129 2.32 6.62 -12.91
CA ASN A 129 3.31 6.21 -11.91
C ASN A 129 3.24 4.71 -11.53
N ALA A 130 3.40 3.81 -12.50
CA ALA A 130 3.41 2.37 -12.24
C ALA A 130 4.57 1.95 -11.32
N ASP A 131 5.65 2.74 -11.25
CA ASP A 131 6.81 2.48 -10.39
C ASP A 131 6.44 2.47 -8.89
N ALA A 132 5.44 3.26 -8.49
CA ALA A 132 4.96 3.26 -7.11
C ALA A 132 4.47 1.89 -6.66
N MET A 133 3.86 1.10 -7.56
CA MET A 133 3.44 -0.26 -7.26
C MET A 133 4.63 -1.22 -7.25
N LEU A 134 5.52 -1.11 -8.23
CA LEU A 134 6.74 -1.94 -8.33
C LEU A 134 7.66 -1.78 -7.11
N ALA A 135 7.75 -0.56 -6.56
CA ALA A 135 8.61 -0.23 -5.43
C ALA A 135 8.02 -0.58 -4.06
N ARG A 136 6.81 -1.17 -3.99
CA ARG A 136 6.24 -1.59 -2.71
C ARG A 136 7.11 -2.67 -2.07
N SER A 137 7.33 -2.56 -0.75
CA SER A 137 7.88 -3.64 0.08
C SER A 137 6.88 -4.78 0.16
N SER A 138 6.81 -5.59 -0.89
CA SER A 138 6.02 -6.82 -0.95
C SER A 138 6.61 -7.69 -2.05
N TYR A 139 6.81 -8.97 -1.77
CA TYR A 139 7.24 -9.93 -2.79
C TYR A 139 6.22 -10.07 -3.94
N ARG A 140 4.99 -9.57 -3.76
CA ARG A 140 3.92 -9.57 -4.76
C ARG A 140 3.79 -8.25 -5.53
N ALA A 141 4.60 -7.23 -5.22
CA ALA A 141 4.54 -5.91 -5.85
C ALA A 141 4.55 -5.99 -7.39
N ILE A 142 5.36 -6.89 -7.94
CA ILE A 142 5.47 -7.10 -9.38
C ILE A 142 4.20 -7.74 -9.96
N GLU A 143 3.65 -8.76 -9.29
CA GLU A 143 2.37 -9.40 -9.64
C GLU A 143 1.21 -8.40 -9.57
N ASP A 144 1.15 -7.59 -8.52
CA ASP A 144 0.12 -6.57 -8.33
C ASP A 144 0.20 -5.50 -9.42
N THR A 145 1.41 -5.13 -9.85
CA THR A 145 1.61 -4.20 -10.98
C THR A 145 1.10 -4.79 -12.29
N PHE A 146 1.48 -6.03 -12.60
CA PHE A 146 1.00 -6.73 -13.80
C PHE A 146 -0.52 -6.81 -13.80
N ASN A 147 -1.10 -7.26 -12.68
CA ASN A 147 -2.55 -7.42 -12.53
C ASN A 147 -3.28 -6.09 -12.66
N LEU A 148 -2.75 -5.00 -12.08
CA LEU A 148 -3.35 -3.67 -12.22
C LEU A 148 -3.40 -3.25 -13.69
N ILE A 149 -2.29 -3.31 -14.41
CA ILE A 149 -2.21 -2.90 -15.82
C ILE A 149 -3.14 -3.76 -16.68
N ASN A 150 -3.09 -5.08 -16.52
CA ASN A 150 -3.94 -6.01 -17.27
C ASN A 150 -5.43 -5.85 -16.93
N GLN A 151 -5.75 -5.55 -15.66
CA GLN A 151 -7.14 -5.30 -15.25
C GLN A 151 -7.68 -4.02 -15.86
N VAL A 152 -6.89 -2.93 -15.90
CA VAL A 152 -7.36 -1.67 -16.48
C VAL A 152 -7.34 -1.68 -18.01
N SER A 153 -6.40 -2.40 -18.64
CA SER A 153 -6.36 -2.55 -20.10
C SER A 153 -7.64 -3.19 -20.63
N GLY A 154 -8.16 -4.19 -19.92
CA GLY A 154 -9.41 -4.87 -20.28
C GLY A 154 -10.69 -4.07 -20.03
N ARG A 155 -10.61 -2.83 -19.54
CA ARG A 155 -11.78 -1.97 -19.20
C ARG A 155 -12.14 -0.99 -20.31
N GLY A 156 -11.19 -0.66 -21.17
CA GLY A 156 -11.44 0.02 -22.44
C GLY A 156 -11.77 -1.01 -23.54
N GLY A 157 -12.49 -0.57 -24.56
CA GLY A 157 -12.56 -1.32 -25.82
C GLY A 157 -13.32 -2.65 -25.82
N ARG A 158 -14.21 -2.88 -24.84
CA ARG A 158 -15.17 -4.01 -24.85
C ARG A 158 -16.40 -3.77 -25.75
N GLY A 159 -16.52 -2.59 -26.34
CA GLY A 159 -17.51 -2.26 -27.38
C GLY A 159 -16.87 -2.15 -28.77
N ASP A 160 -17.56 -1.52 -29.71
CA ASP A 160 -17.08 -1.36 -31.09
C ASP A 160 -15.91 -0.35 -31.26
N LEU A 161 -15.50 0.32 -30.17
CA LEU A 161 -14.49 1.36 -30.19
C LEU A 161 -13.14 0.82 -29.74
N ALA A 162 -12.08 1.04 -30.52
CA ALA A 162 -10.73 0.73 -30.11
C ALA A 162 -10.33 1.56 -28.88
N SER A 163 -9.61 0.94 -27.94
CA SER A 163 -9.04 1.63 -26.78
C SER A 163 -7.52 1.63 -26.80
N GLU A 164 -6.93 2.74 -26.38
CA GLU A 164 -5.50 2.88 -26.17
C GLU A 164 -5.14 2.74 -24.68
N LEU A 165 -4.00 2.14 -24.38
CA LEU A 165 -3.43 2.04 -23.04
C LEU A 165 -2.11 2.80 -22.98
N ILE A 166 -2.01 3.75 -22.05
CA ILE A 166 -0.78 4.48 -21.76
C ILE A 166 -0.33 4.14 -20.34
N VAL A 167 0.89 3.63 -20.19
CA VAL A 167 1.49 3.35 -18.88
C VAL A 167 2.70 4.26 -18.69
N GLN A 168 2.64 5.12 -17.67
CA GLN A 168 3.76 5.96 -17.26
C GLN A 168 4.61 5.23 -16.22
N SER A 169 5.89 5.03 -16.55
CA SER A 169 6.88 4.46 -15.65
C SER A 169 8.27 5.01 -15.94
N PHE A 170 9.10 5.15 -14.90
CA PHE A 170 10.53 5.41 -15.02
C PHE A 170 11.27 4.19 -15.57
N ASP A 171 10.87 2.98 -15.20
CA ASP A 171 11.34 1.72 -15.80
C ASP A 171 10.30 1.11 -16.75
N ALA A 172 10.03 1.82 -17.86
CA ALA A 172 9.09 1.36 -18.89
C ALA A 172 9.50 0.01 -19.54
N LYS A 173 10.74 -0.46 -19.33
CA LYS A 173 11.23 -1.75 -19.83
C LYS A 173 11.10 -2.89 -18.81
N HIS A 174 10.60 -2.60 -17.61
CA HIS A 174 10.36 -3.63 -16.61
C HIS A 174 9.45 -4.72 -17.18
N TYR A 175 9.86 -5.98 -17.05
CA TYR A 175 9.20 -7.10 -17.75
C TYR A 175 7.70 -7.21 -17.41
N ALA A 176 7.31 -6.91 -16.17
CA ALA A 176 5.91 -6.92 -15.76
C ALA A 176 5.06 -5.85 -16.47
N ILE A 177 5.64 -4.68 -16.76
CA ILE A 177 4.94 -3.61 -17.49
C ILE A 177 4.80 -4.01 -18.95
N VAL A 178 5.90 -4.40 -19.59
CA VAL A 178 5.92 -4.79 -21.01
C VAL A 178 4.93 -5.93 -21.27
N LEU A 179 5.00 -7.00 -20.48
CA LEU A 179 4.14 -8.17 -20.67
C LEU A 179 2.67 -7.89 -20.31
N ALA A 180 2.40 -6.96 -19.39
CA ALA A 180 1.02 -6.55 -19.12
C ALA A 180 0.43 -5.75 -20.28
N CYS A 181 1.20 -4.84 -20.90
CA CYS A 181 0.78 -4.12 -22.11
C CYS A 181 0.58 -5.04 -23.32
N GLU A 182 1.37 -6.11 -23.43
CA GLU A 182 1.25 -7.14 -24.47
C GLU A 182 0.11 -8.15 -24.20
N ASN A 183 -0.54 -8.10 -23.03
CA ASN A 183 -1.50 -9.11 -22.54
C ASN A 183 -0.91 -10.55 -22.48
N GLU A 184 0.39 -10.67 -22.19
CA GLU A 184 1.16 -11.91 -22.24
C GLU A 184 1.28 -12.58 -20.86
N TYR A 185 0.14 -12.98 -20.29
CA TYR A 185 0.07 -13.56 -18.95
C TYR A 185 0.95 -14.80 -18.76
N ILE A 186 0.97 -15.72 -19.73
CA ILE A 186 1.74 -16.97 -19.61
C ILE A 186 3.23 -16.69 -19.56
N ARG A 187 3.73 -15.75 -20.37
CA ARG A 187 5.15 -15.34 -20.35
C ARG A 187 5.49 -14.65 -19.02
N PHE A 188 4.61 -13.79 -18.53
CA PHE A 188 4.77 -13.14 -17.22
C PHE A 188 4.85 -14.18 -16.10
N PHE A 189 3.88 -15.10 -16.04
CA PHE A 189 3.81 -16.16 -15.04
C PHE A 189 5.10 -16.99 -15.00
N ASN A 190 5.59 -17.42 -16.16
CA ASN A 190 6.81 -18.24 -16.23
C ASN A 190 8.05 -17.49 -15.72
N LEU A 191 8.19 -16.19 -16.02
CA LEU A 191 9.30 -15.38 -15.55
C LEU A 191 9.20 -15.10 -14.04
N GLU A 192 8.03 -14.66 -13.57
CA GLU A 192 7.80 -14.35 -12.17
C GLU A 192 7.99 -15.61 -11.31
N MET A 193 7.48 -16.77 -11.74
CA MET A 193 7.68 -18.04 -11.05
C MET A 193 9.16 -18.44 -11.00
N LYS A 194 9.95 -18.17 -12.04
CA LYS A 194 11.40 -18.39 -12.00
C LYS A 194 12.07 -17.51 -10.95
N TYR A 195 11.74 -16.22 -10.89
CA TYR A 195 12.30 -15.30 -9.90
C TYR A 195 11.90 -15.65 -8.48
N ARG A 196 10.62 -15.99 -8.24
CA ARG A 196 10.16 -16.45 -6.94
C ARG A 196 10.82 -17.75 -6.50
N HIS A 197 11.08 -18.67 -7.43
CA HIS A 197 11.82 -19.88 -7.10
C HIS A 197 13.23 -19.57 -6.63
N LEU A 198 13.95 -18.70 -7.36
CA LEU A 198 15.32 -18.28 -7.02
C LEU A 198 15.38 -17.53 -5.68
N ALA A 199 14.40 -16.69 -5.39
CA ALA A 199 14.32 -15.91 -4.15
C ALA A 199 13.71 -16.69 -2.97
N ASN A 200 13.30 -17.95 -3.20
CA ASN A 200 12.57 -18.76 -2.23
C ASN A 200 11.34 -18.01 -1.69
N TYR A 201 10.48 -17.53 -2.58
CA TYR A 201 9.20 -16.89 -2.26
C TYR A 201 8.01 -17.81 -2.58
N PRO A 202 6.84 -17.61 -1.94
CA PRO A 202 5.61 -18.31 -2.29
C PRO A 202 5.32 -18.27 -3.79
N PRO A 203 4.93 -19.40 -4.42
CA PRO A 203 4.43 -20.63 -3.78
C PRO A 203 5.53 -21.68 -3.46
N TYR A 204 6.81 -21.38 -3.66
CA TYR A 204 7.88 -22.37 -3.46
C TYR A 204 8.29 -22.57 -2.01
N SER A 205 7.86 -21.68 -1.12
CA SER A 205 8.05 -21.75 0.33
C SER A 205 6.80 -21.21 1.02
N TYR A 206 6.58 -21.65 2.25
CA TYR A 206 5.63 -21.06 3.16
C TYR A 206 6.30 -19.98 4.00
N MET A 207 5.49 -19.06 4.52
CA MET A 207 5.95 -18.04 5.45
C MET A 207 5.02 -17.91 6.64
N ILE A 208 5.59 -17.60 7.79
CA ILE A 208 4.85 -17.17 8.98
C ILE A 208 5.46 -15.83 9.40
N LYS A 209 4.64 -14.77 9.41
CA LYS A 209 5.05 -13.45 9.89
C LYS A 209 4.56 -13.30 11.33
N ILE A 210 5.49 -13.04 12.22
CA ILE A 210 5.21 -12.78 13.64
C ILE A 210 5.48 -11.31 13.88
N ILE A 211 4.47 -10.58 14.36
CA ILE A 211 4.59 -9.19 14.76
C ILE A 211 4.51 -9.11 16.28
N ILE A 212 5.54 -8.57 16.92
CA ILE A 212 5.52 -8.24 18.34
C ILE A 212 5.35 -6.73 18.47
N SER A 213 4.48 -6.30 19.38
CA SER A 213 4.28 -4.88 19.66
C SER A 213 4.14 -4.56 21.14
N ALA A 214 4.67 -3.41 21.54
CA ALA A 214 4.59 -2.91 22.91
C ALA A 214 4.60 -1.38 22.94
N LYS A 215 4.05 -0.78 24.00
CA LYS A 215 4.16 0.68 24.19
C LYS A 215 5.52 1.13 24.73
N ASN A 216 6.25 0.22 25.38
CA ASN A 216 7.58 0.48 25.93
C ASN A 216 8.62 -0.22 25.05
N MET A 217 9.56 0.56 24.52
CA MET A 217 10.59 0.07 23.61
C MET A 217 11.54 -0.95 24.27
N GLU A 218 11.93 -0.74 25.52
CA GLU A 218 12.80 -1.66 26.26
C GLU A 218 12.13 -3.03 26.43
N VAL A 219 10.84 -3.04 26.79
CA VAL A 219 10.04 -4.28 26.87
C VAL A 219 9.95 -4.95 25.50
N LEU A 220 9.72 -4.19 24.42
CA LEU A 220 9.67 -4.73 23.07
C LEU A 220 10.99 -5.40 22.69
N GLU A 221 12.12 -4.75 22.91
CA GLU A 221 13.45 -5.28 22.61
C GLU A 221 13.73 -6.55 23.40
N GLU A 222 13.48 -6.53 24.71
CA GLU A 222 13.67 -7.69 25.59
C GLU A 222 12.86 -8.90 25.12
N LYS A 223 11.56 -8.72 24.88
CA LYS A 223 10.67 -9.83 24.47
C LYS A 223 10.94 -10.30 23.05
N THR A 224 11.29 -9.39 22.14
CA THR A 224 11.66 -9.75 20.76
C THR A 224 12.96 -10.55 20.73
N ALA A 225 13.98 -10.12 21.50
CA ALA A 225 15.24 -10.87 21.62
C ALA A 225 15.00 -12.26 22.22
N LEU A 226 14.18 -12.36 23.28
CA LEU A 226 13.80 -13.64 23.87
C LEU A 226 13.12 -14.55 22.85
N LEU A 227 12.11 -14.06 22.12
CA LEU A 227 11.43 -14.86 21.11
C LEU A 227 12.41 -15.30 20.01
N TYR A 228 13.17 -14.36 19.45
CA TYR A 228 14.13 -14.63 18.38
C TYR A 228 15.16 -15.69 18.77
N GLN A 229 15.69 -15.64 19.99
CA GLN A 229 16.66 -16.63 20.49
C GLN A 229 16.10 -18.05 20.56
N ASN A 230 14.79 -18.22 20.80
CA ASN A 230 14.14 -19.53 20.83
C ASN A 230 13.68 -19.99 19.43
N LEU A 231 13.64 -19.09 18.44
CA LEU A 231 13.29 -19.41 17.06
C LEU A 231 14.51 -19.69 16.17
N LYS A 232 15.66 -19.09 16.44
CA LYS A 232 16.83 -19.10 15.54
C LYS A 232 17.36 -20.50 15.17
N ASP A 233 17.13 -21.51 16.02
CA ASP A 233 17.65 -22.87 15.87
C ASP A 233 16.59 -23.85 15.34
N LEU A 234 15.45 -23.34 14.88
CA LEU A 234 14.39 -24.15 14.26
C LEU A 234 14.81 -24.70 12.89
N SER A 235 14.03 -25.64 12.38
CA SER A 235 14.37 -26.39 11.15
C SER A 235 14.21 -25.62 9.83
N PHE A 236 14.00 -24.30 9.89
CA PHE A 236 13.68 -23.44 8.76
C PHE A 236 14.26 -22.04 8.97
N ASP A 237 14.27 -21.23 7.91
CA ASP A 237 14.87 -19.89 7.94
C ASP A 237 14.12 -18.98 8.91
N VAL A 238 14.87 -18.26 9.74
CA VAL A 238 14.35 -17.18 10.60
C VAL A 238 15.01 -15.88 10.16
N ILE A 239 14.19 -14.93 9.73
CA ILE A 239 14.59 -13.64 9.17
C ILE A 239 14.14 -12.53 10.11
N GLY A 240 15.03 -11.60 10.42
CA GLY A 240 14.80 -10.51 11.37
C GLY A 240 15.58 -10.69 12.67
N PRO A 241 15.13 -10.08 13.79
CA PRO A 241 13.99 -9.16 13.87
C PRO A 241 14.23 -7.87 13.07
N SER A 242 13.18 -7.29 12.49
CA SER A 242 13.23 -5.98 11.83
C SER A 242 12.18 -5.03 12.40
N ASP A 243 12.50 -3.74 12.43
CA ASP A 243 11.59 -2.70 12.92
C ASP A 243 10.46 -2.46 11.92
N LEU A 244 9.26 -2.27 12.45
CA LEU A 244 8.08 -1.86 11.70
C LEU A 244 7.68 -0.43 12.08
N ILE A 245 6.86 0.18 11.22
CA ILE A 245 6.26 1.48 11.52
C ILE A 245 5.44 1.39 12.81
N LYS A 246 5.68 2.35 13.71
CA LYS A 246 4.93 2.53 14.96
C LYS A 246 3.46 2.82 14.66
N ILE A 247 2.55 2.16 15.36
CA ILE A 247 1.11 2.40 15.18
C ILE A 247 0.44 2.59 16.53
N ASN A 248 -0.26 3.71 16.69
CA ASN A 248 -1.09 4.00 17.86
C ASN A 248 -0.32 3.84 19.19
N LEU A 249 0.88 4.40 19.25
CA LEU A 249 1.84 4.35 20.37
C LEU A 249 2.48 2.97 20.62
N PHE A 250 2.20 1.97 19.79
CA PHE A 250 2.87 0.68 19.87
C PHE A 250 4.07 0.68 18.92
N GLU A 251 5.25 0.57 19.51
CA GLU A 251 6.47 0.15 18.82
C GLU A 251 6.29 -1.29 18.34
N ARG A 252 6.80 -1.60 17.15
CA ARG A 252 6.51 -2.87 16.46
C ARG A 252 7.77 -3.43 15.83
N LYS A 253 7.97 -4.74 15.97
CA LYS A 253 8.98 -5.50 15.25
C LYS A 253 8.35 -6.73 14.61
N GLN A 254 8.96 -7.22 13.54
CA GLN A 254 8.58 -8.48 12.92
C GLN A 254 9.72 -9.49 12.89
N ILE A 255 9.35 -10.76 12.88
CA ILE A 255 10.20 -11.92 12.58
C ILE A 255 9.47 -12.72 11.52
N ILE A 256 10.18 -13.12 10.46
CA ILE A 256 9.62 -13.95 9.40
C ILE A 256 10.25 -15.34 9.47
N LEU A 257 9.40 -16.35 9.57
CA LEU A 257 9.77 -17.75 9.45
C LEU A 257 9.51 -18.20 8.02
N ARG A 258 10.45 -18.89 7.40
CA ARG A 258 10.32 -19.34 6.01
C ARG A 258 10.84 -20.75 5.82
N GLY A 259 10.00 -21.63 5.29
CA GLY A 259 10.32 -23.05 5.14
C GLY A 259 9.52 -23.75 4.05
N LYS A 260 9.75 -25.06 3.88
CA LYS A 260 9.10 -25.88 2.85
C LYS A 260 7.93 -26.72 3.37
N ASN A 261 7.81 -26.89 4.68
CA ASN A 261 6.76 -27.70 5.31
C ASN A 261 5.98 -26.85 6.31
N LEU A 262 4.77 -26.44 5.92
CA LEU A 262 3.95 -25.55 6.72
C LEU A 262 3.52 -26.18 8.06
N GLU A 263 3.12 -27.44 8.06
CA GLU A 263 2.67 -28.14 9.27
C GLU A 263 3.79 -28.18 10.30
N ARG A 264 5.00 -28.59 9.89
CA ARG A 264 6.18 -28.60 10.76
C ARG A 264 6.53 -27.21 11.28
N MET A 265 6.41 -26.18 10.43
CA MET A 265 6.65 -24.79 10.86
C MET A 265 5.67 -24.35 11.95
N ILE A 266 4.38 -24.67 11.77
CA ILE A 266 3.34 -24.37 12.76
C ILE A 266 3.60 -25.14 14.05
N ASP A 267 3.95 -26.43 13.97
CA ASP A 267 4.18 -27.26 15.14
C ASP A 267 5.38 -26.77 15.98
N GLU A 268 6.52 -26.54 15.33
CA GLU A 268 7.74 -26.05 15.99
C GLU A 268 7.53 -24.64 16.58
N TYR A 269 6.86 -23.74 15.84
CA TYR A 269 6.50 -22.42 16.37
C TYR A 269 5.54 -22.52 17.58
N THR A 270 4.52 -23.37 17.50
CA THR A 270 3.52 -23.56 18.56
C THR A 270 4.17 -24.06 19.84
N GLN A 271 5.14 -24.98 19.73
CA GLN A 271 5.91 -25.45 20.88
C GLN A 271 6.65 -24.30 21.57
N VAL A 272 7.39 -23.48 20.79
CA VAL A 272 8.11 -22.31 21.31
C VAL A 272 7.14 -21.31 21.94
N GLN A 273 6.00 -21.04 21.30
CA GLN A 273 4.99 -20.12 21.81
C GLN A 273 4.44 -20.59 23.17
N ASN A 274 4.15 -21.87 23.32
CA ASN A 274 3.65 -22.44 24.57
C ASN A 274 4.68 -22.36 25.70
N GLU A 275 5.95 -22.61 25.41
CA GLU A 275 7.06 -22.50 26.38
C GLU A 275 7.29 -21.04 26.83
N LEU A 276 7.02 -20.07 25.95
CA LEU A 276 7.22 -18.65 26.20
C LEU A 276 5.95 -17.90 26.64
N LEU A 277 4.79 -18.55 26.70
CA LEU A 277 3.49 -17.91 26.92
C LEU A 277 3.46 -17.02 28.17
N SER A 278 4.04 -17.48 29.27
CA SER A 278 4.13 -16.71 30.53
C SER A 278 5.20 -15.61 30.50
N LYS A 279 6.20 -15.73 29.61
CA LYS A 279 7.35 -14.81 29.50
C LYS A 279 7.10 -13.65 28.53
N LEU A 280 6.17 -13.81 27.59
CA LEU A 280 5.74 -12.79 26.62
C LEU A 280 4.57 -11.93 27.14
N HIS A 281 4.48 -11.73 28.45
CA HIS A 281 3.55 -10.76 29.03
C HIS A 281 3.95 -9.33 28.68
N ASN A 282 2.98 -8.40 28.73
CA ASN A 282 3.13 -6.96 28.41
C ASN A 282 3.46 -6.62 26.95
N VAL A 283 3.42 -7.59 26.05
CA VAL A 283 3.51 -7.39 24.60
C VAL A 283 2.32 -8.03 23.90
N ASN A 284 1.95 -7.50 22.73
CA ASN A 284 1.02 -8.17 21.84
C ASN A 284 1.83 -8.97 20.82
N VAL A 285 1.38 -10.19 20.53
CA VAL A 285 1.96 -11.04 19.50
C VAL A 285 0.87 -11.36 18.49
N LEU A 286 1.09 -11.00 17.23
CA LEU A 286 0.22 -11.34 16.11
C LEU A 286 0.97 -12.28 15.17
N VAL A 287 0.32 -13.35 14.76
CA VAL A 287 0.89 -14.36 13.88
C VAL A 287 0.04 -14.44 12.62
N ASP A 288 0.68 -14.27 11.48
CA ASP A 288 0.06 -14.30 10.16
C ASP A 288 0.70 -15.44 9.35
N VAL A 289 -0.08 -16.47 9.05
CA VAL A 289 0.36 -17.65 8.32
C VAL A 289 0.08 -17.45 6.84
N ASN A 290 1.12 -17.60 6.02
CA ASN A 290 1.14 -17.24 4.61
C ASN A 290 0.72 -15.78 4.38
N PRO A 291 1.47 -14.82 4.96
CA PRO A 291 1.16 -13.41 4.85
C PRO A 291 1.11 -12.98 3.38
N MET A 292 0.10 -12.19 3.06
CA MET A 292 -0.05 -11.59 1.74
C MET A 292 0.94 -10.43 1.51
N GLU A 293 1.41 -9.82 2.60
CA GLU A 293 2.35 -8.70 2.60
C GLU A 293 3.42 -8.89 3.68
N ILE A 294 4.66 -8.54 3.33
CA ILE A 294 5.82 -8.52 4.23
C ILE A 294 6.39 -7.11 4.15
N GLU A 295 6.44 -6.39 5.27
CA GLU A 295 6.89 -4.98 5.32
C GLU A 295 8.42 -4.86 5.30
#